data_AF-A0A3D5JYY0-F1
#
_entry.id   AF-A0A3D5JYY0-F1
#
_cell.length_a   1.000
_cell.length_b   1.000
_cell.length_c   1.000
_cell.angle_alpha   90.00
_cell.angle_beta   90.00
_cell.angle_gamma   90.00
#
_symmetry.space_group_name_H-M   'P 1'
#
loop_
_entity.id
_entity.type
_entity.pdbx_description
1 polymer ?
#
loop_
_entity_poly.entity_id
_entity_poly.type
_entity_poly.pdbx_seq_one_letter_code
_entity_poly.pdbx_strand_id
1 'polypeptide(L)' 'MLRGEEDVYVRDIGSTNGSYINGNKVAESPLQPGEVVTFGEVELKLDGAQKVQSHDKHIQQ' A
#
# COMPACT_ATOMS: atom_id res chain seq x y z
N MET A 1 -14.65 -7.61 3.96
CA MET A 1 -14.16 -8.18 5.23
C MET A 1 -12.70 -7.75 5.35
N LEU A 2 -12.39 -6.72 6.15
CA LEU A 2 -11.02 -6.25 6.41
C LEU A 2 -10.40 -7.22 7.43
N ARG A 3 -9.20 -7.76 7.17
CA ARG A 3 -8.58 -8.76 8.07
C ARG A 3 -7.60 -8.05 9.02
N GLY A 4 -8.12 -7.64 10.17
CA GLY A 4 -7.30 -7.42 11.38
C GLY A 4 -6.51 -6.11 11.44
N GLU A 5 -5.97 -5.85 12.63
CA GLU A 5 -5.29 -4.62 13.08
C GLU A 5 -3.99 -4.27 12.31
N GLU A 6 -3.62 -5.04 11.28
CA GLU A 6 -2.37 -4.88 10.52
C GLU A 6 -2.56 -4.28 9.11
N ASP A 7 -3.80 -4.17 8.61
CA ASP A 7 -4.03 -3.65 7.27
C ASP A 7 -4.02 -2.11 7.27
N VAL A 8 -3.13 -1.51 6.48
CA VAL A 8 -3.08 -0.05 6.26
C VAL A 8 -3.91 0.32 5.04
N TYR A 9 -4.70 1.39 5.13
CA TYR A 9 -5.51 1.92 4.03
C TYR A 9 -5.30 3.41 3.85
N VAL A 10 -5.41 3.86 2.60
CA VAL A 10 -5.48 5.27 2.23
C VAL A 10 -6.91 5.58 1.80
N ARG A 11 -7.49 6.65 2.35
CA ARG A 11 -8.78 7.19 1.94
C ARG A 11 -8.65 8.69 1.72
N ASP A 12 -9.07 9.16 0.55
CA ASP A 12 -9.20 10.58 0.25
C ASP A 12 -10.52 11.11 0.84
N ILE A 13 -10.45 12.22 1.57
CA ILE A 13 -11.59 12.84 2.28
C ILE A 13 -12.05 14.15 1.63
N GLY A 14 -11.73 14.35 0.35
CA GLY A 14 -12.08 15.54 -0.40
C GLY A 14 -10.90 16.49 -0.61
N SER A 15 -9.70 15.95 -0.84
CA SER A 15 -8.54 16.77 -1.17
C SER A 15 -8.73 17.52 -2.50
N THR A 16 -8.22 18.76 -2.58
CA THR A 16 -8.33 19.59 -3.80
C THR A 16 -7.62 18.95 -5.00
N ASN A 17 -6.46 18.34 -4.76
CA ASN A 17 -5.63 17.74 -5.82
C ASN A 17 -5.79 16.22 -5.93
N GLY A 18 -6.42 15.55 -4.96
CA GLY A 18 -6.51 14.10 -4.89
C GLY A 18 -5.38 13.44 -4.10
N SER A 19 -5.61 12.16 -3.78
CA SER A 19 -4.62 11.24 -3.22
C SER A 19 -4.22 10.20 -4.27
N TYR A 20 -2.96 9.76 -4.26
CA TYR A 20 -2.41 8.85 -5.25
C TYR A 20 -1.61 7.73 -4.61
N ILE A 21 -1.63 6.52 -5.18
CA ILE A 21 -0.72 5.42 -4.86
C ILE A 21 0.07 5.05 -6.12
N ASN A 22 1.40 5.11 -6.05
CA ASN A 22 2.30 4.85 -7.19
C ASN A 22 1.88 5.63 -8.46
N GLY A 23 1.44 6.88 -8.30
CA GLY A 23 0.98 7.76 -9.38
C GLY A 23 -0.48 7.57 -9.83
N ASN A 24 -1.21 6.58 -9.29
CA ASN A 24 -2.61 6.35 -9.64
C ASN A 24 -3.55 7.00 -8.62
N LYS A 25 -4.53 7.80 -9.08
CA LYS A 25 -5.48 8.47 -8.19
C LYS A 25 -6.38 7.45 -7.48
N VAL A 26 -6.55 7.59 -6.17
CA VAL A 26 -7.36 6.69 -5.34
C VAL A 26 -8.39 7.46 -4.51
N ALA A 27 -9.60 6.89 -4.38
CA ALA A 27 -10.59 7.35 -3.41
C ALA A 27 -10.45 6.59 -2.09
N GLU A 28 -10.31 5.26 -2.17
CA GLU A 28 -10.00 4.38 -1.06
C GLU A 28 -9.26 3.15 -1.58
N SER A 29 -8.14 2.78 -0.96
CA SER A 29 -7.36 1.61 -1.36
C SER A 29 -6.52 1.08 -0.18
N PRO A 30 -6.31 -0.25 -0.07
CA PRO A 30 -5.26 -0.79 0.78
C PRO A 30 -3.90 -0.24 0.34
N LEU A 31 -2.99 -0.12 1.31
CA LEU A 31 -1.60 0.30 1.10
C LEU A 31 -0.66 -0.81 1.55
N GLN A 32 0.16 -1.31 0.64
CA GLN A 32 1.13 -2.35 0.91
C GLN A 32 2.49 -1.77 1.28
N PRO A 33 3.30 -2.47 2.10
CA PRO A 33 4.69 -2.10 2.33
C PRO A 33 5.48 -1.91 1.02
N GLY A 34 6.23 -0.82 0.95
CA GLY A 34 7.02 -0.41 -0.21
C GLY A 34 6.28 0.53 -1.17
N GLU A 35 4.96 0.66 -1.06
CA GLU A 35 4.20 1.57 -1.91
C GLU A 35 4.36 3.03 -1.47
N VAL A 36 4.30 3.93 -2.47
CA VAL A 36 4.40 5.37 -2.29
C VAL A 36 3.01 5.97 -2.42
N VAL A 37 2.64 6.77 -1.43
CA VAL A 37 1.43 7.59 -1.43
C VAL A 37 1.80 9.05 -1.67
N THR A 38 1.08 9.72 -2.56
CA THR A 38 1.25 11.14 -2.83
C THR A 38 -0.01 11.90 -2.43
N PHE A 39 0.16 12.96 -1.65
CA PHE A 39 -0.90 13.91 -1.30
C PHE A 39 -0.39 15.33 -1.57
N GLY A 40 -0.96 15.98 -2.60
CA GLY A 40 -0.42 17.26 -3.06
C GLY A 40 1.04 17.13 -3.50
N GLU A 41 1.94 17.85 -2.85
CA GLU A 41 3.39 17.83 -3.13
C GLU A 41 4.19 16.89 -2.21
N VAL A 42 3.51 16.19 -1.30
CA VAL A 42 4.16 15.31 -0.31
C VAL A 42 4.09 13.86 -0.77
N GLU A 43 5.23 13.17 -0.70
CA GLU A 43 5.33 11.72 -0.91
C GLU A 43 5.67 11.00 0.40
N LEU A 44 4.96 9.92 0.67
CA LEU A 44 5.13 9.05 1.84
C LEU A 44 5.28 7.62 1.37
N LYS A 45 6.36 6.93 1.76
CA LYS A 45 6.53 5.51 1.49
C LYS A 45 6.16 4.72 2.74
N LEU A 46 5.28 3.73 2.61
CA LEU A 46 4.98 2.82 3.72
C LEU A 46 6.14 1.84 3.87
N ASP A 47 6.98 1.99 4.88
CA ASP A 47 7.89 0.93 5.28
C ASP A 47 7.13 -0.10 6.11
N GLY A 48 7.34 -1.38 5.82
CA GLY A 48 6.76 -2.48 6.57
C GLY A 48 7.77 -3.60 6.77
N ALA A 49 7.52 -4.44 7.78
CA ALA A 49 8.27 -5.67 7.93
C ALA A 49 8.10 -6.50 6.65
N GLN A 50 9.20 -6.76 5.94
CA GLN A 50 9.20 -7.63 4.78
C GLN A 50 8.61 -8.98 5.23
N LYS A 51 7.40 -9.33 4.77
CA LYS A 51 7.02 -10.75 4.74
C LYS A 51 7.97 -11.39 3.75
N VAL A 52 9.05 -11.98 4.26
CA VAL A 52 9.93 -12.86 3.51
C VAL A 52 9.04 -13.96 2.97
N GLN A 53 8.69 -13.87 1.68
CA GLN A 53 7.97 -14.92 1.00
C GLN A 53 8.96 -16.09 0.88
N SER A 54 8.90 -17.03 1.81
CA SER A 54 9.60 -18.32 1.70
C SER A 54 9.07 -19.01 0.45
N HIS A 55 9.77 -18.82 -0.66
CA HIS A 55 9.53 -19.51 -1.91
C HIS A 55 10.14 -20.91 -1.76
N ASP A 56 9.52 -21.77 -0.96
CA ASP A 56 9.79 -23.21 -0.96
C ASP A 56 9.35 -23.77 -2.32
N LYS A 57 10.23 -23.66 -3.32
CA LYS A 57 10.13 -24.51 -4.51
C LYS A 57 10.55 -25.90 -4.09
N HIS A 58 9.55 -26.69 -3.70
CA HIS A 58 9.65 -28.14 -3.62
C HIS A 58 10.12 -28.66 -4.98
N ILE A 59 11.42 -28.96 -5.10
CA ILE A 59 11.99 -29.68 -6.23
C ILE A 59 11.54 -31.14 -6.05
N GLN A 60 10.50 -31.52 -6.78
CA GLN A 60 10.27 -32.93 -7.12
C GLN A 60 10.59 -33.08 -8.60
N GLN A 61 11.73 -33.69 -8.90
CA GLN A 61 11.90 -34.75 -9.91
C GLN A 61 13.07 -35.64 -9.46
#